data_AF-A0A4Y6I6S8-F1
#
_entry.id   AF-A0A4Y6I6S8-F1
#
_cell.length_a   1.000
_cell.length_b   1.000
_cell.length_c   1.000
_cell.angle_alpha   90.00
_cell.angle_beta   90.00
_cell.angle_gamma   90.00
#
_symmetry.space_group_name_H-M   'P 1'
#
loop_
_entity.id
_entity.type
_entity.pdbx_description
1 polymer ?
#
loop_
_entity_poly.entity_id
_entity_poly.type
_entity_poly.pdbx_seq_one_letter_code
_entity_poly.pdbx_strand_id
1 'polypeptide(L)'
;MQKQNFIPNITIDYANFQINPELHSSETQEIEAYLKKYKKTPNEIIQKHQNKLAEDIFKLYDLQLMFLKRKIHQLELLVKNKKANSGLKRELDSCKRKLAGEDSLMEKVLDLMGLQHSWLMRKIYLDPSSKQDKFWYTQYFSKTTFYKKKRMAVQEFSKIFLDLV
;
A
#
# COMPACT_ATOMS: atom_id res chain seq x y z
N MET A 1 -16.63 -30.31 7.21
CA MET A 1 -15.19 -30.14 7.47
C MET A 1 -14.69 -28.90 6.75
N GLN A 2 -14.33 -27.85 7.48
CA GLN A 2 -13.80 -26.61 6.91
C GLN A 2 -12.34 -26.83 6.48
N LYS A 3 -12.01 -26.54 5.22
CA LYS A 3 -10.64 -26.59 4.70
C LYS A 3 -9.90 -25.33 5.16
N GLN A 4 -9.03 -25.45 6.15
CA GLN A 4 -8.05 -24.41 6.47
C GLN A 4 -7.01 -24.39 5.34
N ASN A 5 -6.90 -23.25 4.65
CA ASN A 5 -5.84 -23.03 3.66
C ASN A 5 -4.54 -22.76 4.42
N PHE A 6 -3.68 -23.78 4.50
CA PHE A 6 -2.31 -23.64 4.97
C PHE A 6 -1.50 -22.86 3.92
N ILE A 7 -1.02 -21.68 4.28
CA ILE A 7 -0.02 -20.94 3.51
C ILE A 7 1.29 -21.15 4.27
N PRO A 8 2.31 -21.82 3.68
CA PRO A 8 3.58 -21.99 4.35
C PRO A 8 4.18 -20.63 4.69
N ASN A 9 4.83 -20.56 5.84
CA ASN A 9 5.47 -19.34 6.34
C ASN A 9 6.72 -19.09 5.48
N ILE A 10 6.56 -18.41 4.35
CA ILE A 10 7.69 -18.02 3.50
C ILE A 10 8.41 -16.89 4.23
N THR A 11 9.57 -17.19 4.82
CA THR A 11 10.49 -16.18 5.32
C THR A 11 11.11 -15.49 4.10
N ILE A 12 10.49 -14.41 3.65
CA ILE A 12 11.04 -13.53 2.62
C ILE A 12 12.09 -12.67 3.32
N ASP A 13 13.35 -12.73 2.88
CA ASP A 13 14.32 -11.70 3.23
C ASP A 13 13.85 -10.38 2.57
N TYR A 14 13.14 -9.58 3.36
CA TYR A 14 12.54 -8.33 2.91
C TYR A 14 13.60 -7.30 2.51
N ALA A 15 14.85 -7.44 2.99
CA ALA A 15 15.94 -6.52 2.66
C ALA A 15 16.44 -6.70 1.21
N ASN A 16 16.39 -7.94 0.68
CA ASN A 16 16.99 -8.26 -0.61
C ASN A 16 16.01 -8.82 -1.66
N PHE A 17 14.78 -9.19 -1.29
CA PHE A 17 13.80 -9.82 -2.21
C PHE A 17 14.39 -10.98 -3.03
N GLN A 18 15.38 -11.68 -2.48
CA GLN A 18 15.95 -12.90 -3.04
C GLN A 18 15.47 -14.09 -2.21
N ILE A 19 15.26 -15.23 -2.87
CA ILE A 19 15.09 -16.50 -2.17
C ILE A 19 16.48 -16.87 -1.66
N ASN A 20 16.66 -16.87 -0.36
CA ASN A 20 17.90 -17.26 0.27
C ASN A 20 18.14 -18.77 0.00
N PRO A 21 19.27 -19.21 -0.57
CA PRO A 21 19.50 -20.61 -0.87
C PRO A 21 19.76 -21.49 0.38
N GLU A 22 19.89 -20.89 1.57
CA GLU A 22 20.09 -21.59 2.85
C GLU A 22 18.79 -22.06 3.52
N LEU A 23 17.77 -22.47 2.76
CA LEU A 23 16.56 -23.09 3.31
C LEU A 23 16.76 -24.60 3.52
N HIS A 24 16.46 -25.07 4.73
CA HIS A 24 16.50 -26.49 5.10
C HIS A 24 15.68 -27.34 4.10
N SER A 25 16.16 -28.55 3.82
CA SER A 25 15.71 -29.41 2.71
C SER A 25 14.21 -29.73 2.67
N SER A 26 13.48 -29.57 3.79
CA SER A 26 12.02 -29.76 3.83
C SER A 26 11.25 -28.54 3.32
N GLU A 27 11.71 -27.32 3.60
CA GLU A 27 11.03 -26.09 3.20
C GLU A 27 11.20 -25.83 1.70
N THR A 28 12.37 -26.17 1.14
CA THR A 28 12.63 -26.15 -0.30
C THR A 28 11.70 -27.10 -1.06
N GLN A 29 11.44 -28.29 -0.52
CA GLN A 29 10.50 -29.27 -1.12
C GLN A 29 9.04 -28.78 -1.10
N GLU A 30 8.62 -28.09 -0.03
CA GLU A 30 7.28 -27.49 0.04
C GLU A 30 7.11 -26.33 -0.95
N ILE A 31 8.13 -25.48 -1.09
CA ILE A 31 8.15 -24.39 -2.07
C ILE A 31 8.11 -24.95 -3.49
N GLU A 32 8.91 -25.96 -3.81
CA GLU A 32 8.90 -26.61 -5.12
C GLU A 32 7.55 -27.28 -5.42
N ALA A 33 6.95 -27.96 -4.44
CA ALA A 33 5.62 -28.56 -4.58
C ALA A 33 4.54 -27.49 -4.82
N TYR A 34 4.63 -26.34 -4.16
CA TYR A 34 3.74 -25.20 -4.37
C TYR A 34 3.93 -24.61 -5.78
N LEU A 35 5.16 -24.31 -6.20
CA LEU A 35 5.47 -23.76 -7.53
C LEU A 35 4.99 -24.70 -8.64
N LYS A 36 5.22 -26.01 -8.49
CA LYS A 36 4.78 -27.05 -9.42
C LYS A 36 3.25 -27.16 -9.49
N LYS A 37 2.56 -27.04 -8.35
CA LYS A 37 1.09 -27.06 -8.27
C LYS A 37 0.44 -25.87 -8.98
N TYR A 38 1.05 -24.69 -8.92
CA TYR A 38 0.45 -23.46 -9.45
C TYR A 38 0.98 -23.01 -10.81
N LYS A 39 1.97 -23.71 -11.40
CA LYS A 39 2.60 -23.35 -12.69
C LYS A 39 3.05 -21.88 -12.74
N LYS A 40 3.52 -21.34 -11.62
CA LYS A 40 3.95 -19.94 -11.51
C LYS A 40 5.40 -19.88 -11.11
N THR A 41 6.10 -18.91 -11.68
CA THR A 41 7.46 -18.58 -11.26
C THR A 41 7.44 -17.90 -9.88
N PRO A 42 8.50 -18.03 -9.08
CA PRO A 42 8.59 -17.33 -7.79
C PRO A 42 8.39 -15.81 -7.92
N ASN A 43 8.91 -15.21 -8.99
CA ASN A 43 8.74 -13.79 -9.29
C ASN A 43 7.28 -13.38 -9.45
N GLU A 44 6.43 -14.23 -10.04
CA GLU A 44 5.00 -13.96 -10.17
C GLU A 44 4.26 -14.02 -8.83
N ILE A 45 4.71 -14.90 -7.92
CA ILE A 45 4.17 -14.99 -6.56
C ILE A 45 4.56 -13.73 -5.79
N ILE A 46 5.84 -13.38 -5.76
CA ILE A 46 6.34 -12.16 -5.10
C ILE A 46 5.60 -10.93 -5.60
N GLN A 47 5.47 -10.78 -6.92
CA GLN A 47 4.76 -9.65 -7.50
C GLN A 47 3.29 -9.60 -7.08
N LYS A 48 2.62 -10.76 -7.01
CA LYS A 48 1.23 -10.83 -6.55
C LYS A 48 1.12 -10.38 -5.09
N HIS A 49 2.05 -10.78 -4.23
CA HIS A 49 2.09 -10.35 -2.83
C HIS A 49 2.34 -8.84 -2.69
N GLN A 50 3.31 -8.29 -3.43
CA GLN A 50 3.58 -6.85 -3.42
C GLN A 50 2.38 -6.02 -3.92
N ASN A 51 1.71 -6.47 -4.99
CA ASN A 51 0.48 -5.82 -5.46
C ASN A 51 -0.61 -5.82 -4.37
N LYS A 52 -0.79 -6.95 -3.69
CA LYS A 52 -1.78 -7.08 -2.62
C LYS A 52 -1.41 -6.20 -1.42
N LEU A 53 -0.14 -6.21 -1.01
CA LEU A 53 0.38 -5.37 0.06
C LEU A 53 0.10 -3.89 -0.22
N ALA A 54 0.46 -3.41 -1.41
CA ALA A 54 0.17 -2.04 -1.82
C ALA A 54 -1.34 -1.74 -1.77
N GLU A 55 -2.18 -2.61 -2.35
CA GLU A 55 -3.64 -2.43 -2.30
C GLU A 55 -4.18 -2.33 -0.86
N ASP A 56 -3.73 -3.19 0.04
CA ASP A 56 -4.22 -3.23 1.42
C ASP A 56 -3.72 -2.02 2.23
N ILE A 57 -2.48 -1.57 2.03
CA ILE A 57 -1.95 -0.34 2.64
C ILE A 57 -2.73 0.89 2.17
N PHE A 58 -3.00 1.02 0.87
CA PHE A 58 -3.77 2.16 0.35
C PHE A 58 -5.23 2.15 0.81
N LYS A 59 -5.86 0.96 0.93
CA LYS A 59 -7.20 0.86 1.54
C LYS A 59 -7.20 1.29 3.00
N LEU A 60 -6.19 0.89 3.77
CA LEU A 60 -6.05 1.30 5.16
C LEU A 60 -5.86 2.82 5.27
N TYR A 61 -5.08 3.41 4.37
CA TYR A 61 -4.90 4.85 4.29
C TYR A 61 -6.21 5.57 3.96
N ASP A 62 -6.97 5.10 2.96
CA ASP A 62 -8.30 5.65 2.64
C ASP A 62 -9.24 5.61 3.85
N LEU A 63 -9.24 4.50 4.60
CA LEU A 63 -10.03 4.36 5.84
C LEU A 63 -9.58 5.37 6.91
N GLN A 64 -8.27 5.54 7.10
CA GLN A 64 -7.72 6.53 8.04
C GLN A 64 -8.17 7.94 7.67
N LEU A 65 -8.12 8.32 6.39
CA LEU A 65 -8.58 9.62 5.91
C LEU A 65 -10.10 9.80 6.13
N MET A 66 -10.89 8.75 5.92
CA MET A 66 -12.34 8.76 6.21
C MET A 66 -12.62 9.00 7.70
N PHE A 67 -11.92 8.31 8.61
CA PHE A 67 -12.06 8.52 10.04
C PHE A 67 -11.65 9.93 10.46
N LEU A 68 -10.55 10.46 9.91
CA LEU A 68 -10.11 11.83 10.15
C LEU A 68 -11.16 12.86 9.70
N LYS A 69 -11.72 12.71 8.50
CA LYS A 69 -12.79 13.60 8.00
C LYS A 69 -14.01 13.59 8.91
N ARG A 70 -14.45 12.39 9.34
CA ARG A 70 -15.57 12.25 10.28
C ARG A 70 -15.28 12.92 11.62
N LYS A 71 -14.08 12.73 12.16
CA LYS A 71 -13.64 13.34 13.42
C LYS A 71 -13.60 14.86 13.33
N ILE A 72 -13.05 15.41 12.23
CA ILE A 72 -13.04 16.85 11.94
C ILE A 72 -14.47 17.39 11.96
N HIS A 73 -15.39 16.75 11.25
CA HIS A 73 -16.79 17.18 11.22
C HIS A 73 -17.43 17.22 12.61
N GLN A 74 -17.20 16.20 13.44
CA GLN A 74 -17.70 16.16 14.82
C GLN A 74 -17.11 17.30 15.67
N LEU A 75 -15.80 17.53 15.57
CA LEU A 75 -15.12 18.61 16.30
C LEU A 75 -15.62 19.99 15.85
N GLU A 76 -15.86 20.20 14.56
CA GLU A 76 -16.42 21.45 14.02
C GLU A 76 -17.81 21.74 14.58
N LEU A 77 -18.68 20.73 14.71
CA LEU A 77 -19.99 20.89 15.35
C LEU A 77 -19.86 21.24 16.83
N LEU A 78 -18.94 20.59 17.55
CA LEU A 78 -18.71 20.87 18.98
C LEU A 78 -18.15 22.27 19.21
N VAL A 79 -17.22 22.72 18.37
CA VAL A 79 -16.64 24.08 18.42
C VAL A 79 -17.69 25.14 18.11
N LYS A 80 -18.63 24.86 17.20
CA LYS A 80 -19.75 25.77 16.88
C LYS A 80 -20.82 25.82 17.98
N ASN A 81 -21.16 24.68 18.58
CA ASN A 81 -22.30 24.55 19.50
C ASN A 81 -21.95 24.78 20.98
N LYS A 82 -20.67 24.70 21.37
CA LYS A 82 -20.22 24.96 22.76
C LYS A 82 -19.22 26.12 22.76
N LYS A 83 -19.19 26.93 23.83
CA LYS A 83 -18.14 27.94 24.06
C LYS A 83 -16.78 27.27 23.90
N ALA A 84 -16.14 27.51 22.76
CA ALA A 84 -14.98 26.75 22.28
C ALA A 84 -13.87 26.76 23.32
N ASN A 85 -13.60 25.61 23.94
CA ASN A 85 -12.40 25.44 24.73
C ASN A 85 -11.20 25.37 23.77
N SER A 86 -10.12 26.08 24.12
CA SER A 86 -8.83 26.07 23.40
C SER A 86 -8.33 24.66 23.04
N GLY A 87 -8.64 23.65 23.88
CA GLY A 87 -8.31 22.25 23.62
C GLY A 87 -8.98 21.67 22.36
N LEU A 88 -10.27 21.95 22.13
CA LEU A 88 -11.00 21.46 20.96
C LEU A 88 -10.47 22.07 19.65
N LYS A 89 -10.10 23.36 19.69
CA LYS A 89 -9.48 24.03 18.52
C LYS A 89 -8.13 23.41 18.18
N ARG A 90 -7.27 23.18 19.18
CA ARG A 90 -5.97 22.51 18.98
C ARG A 90 -6.13 21.10 18.41
N GLU A 91 -7.11 20.34 18.91
CA GLU A 91 -7.37 18.99 18.40
C GLU A 91 -7.89 19.01 16.96
N LEU A 92 -8.79 19.94 16.64
CA LEU A 92 -9.29 20.16 15.28
C LEU A 92 -8.14 20.51 14.32
N ASP A 93 -7.27 21.43 14.70
CA ASP A 93 -6.11 21.83 13.89
C ASP A 93 -5.15 20.66 13.70
N SER A 94 -4.88 19.89 14.75
CA SER A 94 -4.08 18.66 14.67
C SER A 94 -4.68 17.63 13.70
N CYS A 95 -5.99 17.43 13.72
CA CYS A 95 -6.66 16.51 12.79
C CYS A 95 -6.60 17.03 11.34
N LYS A 96 -6.74 18.36 11.12
CA LYS A 96 -6.63 18.97 9.79
C LYS A 96 -5.22 18.84 9.22
N ARG A 97 -4.19 19.04 10.04
CA ARG A 97 -2.78 18.81 9.67
C ARG A 97 -2.52 17.36 9.25
N LYS A 98 -2.98 16.39 10.06
CA LYS A 98 -2.91 14.96 9.71
C LYS A 98 -3.66 14.62 8.42
N LEU A 99 -4.84 15.23 8.20
CA LEU A 99 -5.60 15.03 6.96
C LEU A 99 -4.88 15.63 5.73
N ALA A 100 -4.14 16.72 5.92
CA ALA A 100 -3.29 17.31 4.89
C ALA A 100 -2.00 16.50 4.60
N GLY A 101 -1.79 15.38 5.32
CA GLY A 101 -0.64 14.50 5.12
C GLY A 101 0.56 14.81 6.01
N GLU A 102 0.45 15.77 6.94
CA GLU A 102 1.53 16.10 7.87
C GLU A 102 1.87 14.87 8.74
N ASP A 103 3.17 14.52 8.76
CA ASP A 103 3.71 13.32 9.39
C ASP A 103 3.12 11.98 8.93
N SER A 104 2.46 11.94 7.78
CA SER A 104 1.94 10.70 7.20
C SER A 104 3.09 9.81 6.73
N LEU A 105 3.15 8.58 7.25
CA LEU A 105 4.06 7.54 6.74
C LEU A 105 3.86 7.33 5.24
N MET A 106 2.61 7.38 4.76
CA MET A 106 2.30 7.24 3.34
C MET A 106 2.95 8.34 2.51
N GLU A 107 2.86 9.60 2.94
CA GLU A 107 3.48 10.72 2.21
C GLU A 107 5.01 10.60 2.24
N LYS A 108 5.60 10.23 3.39
CA LYS A 108 7.05 9.97 3.49
C LYS A 108 7.52 8.88 2.53
N VAL A 109 6.80 7.75 2.45
CA VAL A 109 7.11 6.66 1.51
C VAL A 109 7.04 7.17 0.07
N LEU A 110 5.97 7.87 -0.30
CA LEU A 110 5.78 8.39 -1.65
C LEU A 110 6.81 9.45 -2.04
N ASP A 111 7.33 10.22 -1.08
CA ASP A 111 8.35 11.25 -1.33
C ASP A 111 9.76 10.66 -1.47
N LEU A 112 10.01 9.49 -0.88
CA LEU A 112 11.27 8.74 -1.05
C LEU A 112 11.32 7.94 -2.35
N MET A 113 10.17 7.68 -2.98
CA MET A 113 10.10 7.02 -4.29
C MET A 113 10.61 7.94 -5.41
N GLY A 114 11.14 7.34 -6.49
CA GLY A 114 11.42 8.06 -7.72
C GLY A 114 10.18 8.79 -8.26
N LEU A 115 10.36 10.03 -8.73
CA LEU A 115 9.26 10.94 -9.14
C LEU A 115 8.20 10.28 -10.02
N GLN A 116 8.61 9.50 -11.03
CA GLN A 116 7.68 8.81 -11.93
C GLN A 116 6.87 7.72 -11.22
N HIS A 117 7.50 6.95 -10.34
CA HIS A 117 6.84 5.88 -9.61
C HIS A 117 5.92 6.43 -8.52
N SER A 118 6.36 7.46 -7.79
CA SER A 118 5.52 8.20 -6.84
C SER A 118 4.26 8.73 -7.53
N TRP A 119 4.43 9.45 -8.65
CA TRP A 119 3.30 9.95 -9.45
C TRP A 119 2.36 8.82 -9.88
N LEU A 120 2.92 7.68 -10.34
CA LEU A 120 2.12 6.54 -10.77
C LEU A 120 1.33 5.92 -9.61
N MET A 121 1.92 5.76 -8.43
CA MET A 121 1.23 5.26 -7.23
C MET A 121 0.13 6.22 -6.79
N ARG A 122 0.40 7.52 -6.76
CA ARG A 122 -0.60 8.57 -6.46
C ARG A 122 -1.76 8.50 -7.46
N LYS A 123 -1.48 8.35 -8.76
CA LYS A 123 -2.50 8.18 -9.80
C LYS A 123 -3.31 6.90 -9.64
N ILE A 124 -2.68 5.75 -9.40
CA ILE A 124 -3.41 4.48 -9.29
C ILE A 124 -4.28 4.44 -8.01
N TYR A 125 -3.74 4.92 -6.89
CA TYR A 125 -4.28 4.62 -5.57
C TYR A 125 -4.82 5.81 -4.77
N LEU A 126 -4.57 7.06 -5.18
CA LEU A 126 -5.06 8.24 -4.45
C LEU A 126 -5.96 9.14 -5.29
N ASP A 127 -5.77 9.17 -6.61
CA ASP A 127 -6.61 9.95 -7.54
C ASP A 127 -8.01 9.33 -7.71
N PRO A 128 -9.09 10.00 -7.27
CA PRO A 128 -10.45 9.47 -7.37
C PRO A 128 -10.89 9.16 -8.80
N SER A 129 -10.47 9.98 -9.78
CA SER A 129 -10.84 9.79 -11.18
C SER A 129 -10.23 8.51 -11.74
N SER A 130 -8.94 8.30 -11.45
CA SER A 130 -8.19 7.13 -11.90
C SER A 130 -8.63 5.83 -11.21
N LYS A 131 -9.16 5.89 -9.97
CA LYS A 131 -9.78 4.73 -9.28
C LYS A 131 -11.04 4.24 -10.00
N GLN A 132 -11.79 5.13 -10.62
CA GLN A 132 -13.07 4.82 -11.27
C GLN A 132 -12.89 4.41 -12.74
N ASP A 133 -11.91 4.99 -13.43
CA ASP A 133 -11.60 4.67 -14.82
C ASP A 133 -10.50 3.61 -14.94
N LYS A 134 -10.84 2.39 -15.38
CA LYS A 134 -9.86 1.32 -15.59
C LYS A 134 -8.86 1.59 -16.72
N PHE A 135 -9.11 2.57 -17.58
CA PHE A 135 -8.34 2.86 -18.79
C PHE A 135 -7.67 4.22 -18.79
N TRP A 136 -7.65 4.93 -17.66
CA TRP A 136 -7.04 6.26 -17.53
C TRP A 136 -5.59 6.31 -18.08
N TYR A 137 -4.86 5.21 -17.93
CA TYR A 137 -3.46 5.10 -18.34
C TYR A 137 -3.25 5.21 -19.85
N THR A 138 -4.29 4.98 -20.66
CA THR A 138 -4.19 5.00 -22.14
C THR A 138 -3.86 6.38 -22.68
N GLN A 139 -4.10 7.44 -21.90
CA GLN A 139 -3.71 8.81 -22.24
C GLN A 139 -2.19 9.06 -22.16
N TYR A 140 -1.46 8.19 -21.46
CA TYR A 140 -0.03 8.38 -21.15
C TYR A 140 0.84 7.23 -21.64
N PHE A 141 0.31 6.00 -21.66
CA PHE A 141 1.07 4.78 -21.91
C PHE A 141 0.27 3.78 -22.74
N SER A 142 1.00 2.96 -23.49
CA SER A 142 0.44 1.68 -23.94
C SER A 142 0.17 0.76 -22.74
N LYS A 143 -0.74 -0.20 -22.93
CA LYS A 143 -1.08 -1.21 -21.91
C LYS A 143 0.15 -1.92 -21.34
N THR A 144 1.04 -2.40 -22.21
CA THR A 144 2.25 -3.14 -21.81
C THR A 144 3.22 -2.25 -21.01
N THR A 145 3.43 -1.02 -21.46
CA THR A 145 4.26 -0.04 -20.76
C THR A 145 3.70 0.33 -19.40
N PHE A 146 2.38 0.53 -19.30
CA PHE A 146 1.70 0.80 -18.03
C PHE A 146 1.93 -0.34 -17.04
N TYR A 147 1.66 -1.59 -17.41
CA TYR A 147 1.82 -2.72 -16.49
C TYR A 147 3.29 -2.94 -16.10
N LYS A 148 4.24 -2.67 -17.00
CA LYS A 148 5.68 -2.71 -16.67
C LYS A 148 6.04 -1.62 -15.64
N LYS A 149 5.62 -0.37 -15.87
CA LYS A 149 5.87 0.75 -14.94
C LYS A 149 5.17 0.56 -13.60
N LYS A 150 3.92 0.09 -13.61
CA LYS A 150 3.17 -0.24 -12.39
C LYS A 150 3.91 -1.28 -11.55
N ARG A 151 4.43 -2.33 -12.21
CA ARG A 151 5.21 -3.37 -11.54
C ARG A 151 6.40 -2.78 -10.78
N MET A 152 7.20 -1.97 -11.47
CA MET A 152 8.38 -1.32 -10.90
C MET A 152 8.02 -0.38 -9.74
N ALA A 153 6.96 0.43 -9.91
CA ALA A 153 6.50 1.35 -8.86
C ALA A 153 6.01 0.61 -7.61
N VAL A 154 5.27 -0.49 -7.77
CA VAL A 154 4.81 -1.32 -6.64
C VAL A 154 5.98 -2.01 -5.92
N GLN A 155 6.98 -2.46 -6.67
CA GLN A 155 8.20 -3.06 -6.11
C GLN A 155 8.97 -2.05 -5.26
N GLU A 156 9.23 -0.85 -5.80
CA GLU A 156 9.90 0.23 -5.07
C GLU A 156 9.08 0.66 -3.83
N PHE A 157 7.78 0.86 -3.99
CA PHE A 157 6.88 1.21 -2.87
C PHE A 157 6.96 0.16 -1.76
N SER A 158 6.85 -1.12 -2.11
CA SER A 158 6.84 -2.21 -1.13
C SER A 158 8.17 -2.29 -0.39
N LYS A 159 9.29 -2.08 -1.09
CA LYS A 159 10.61 -2.04 -0.48
C LYS A 159 10.72 -0.88 0.53
N ILE A 160 10.47 0.35 0.08
CA ILE A 160 10.58 1.54 0.94
C ILE A 160 9.63 1.45 2.15
N PHE A 161 8.40 0.98 1.94
CA PHE A 161 7.44 0.85 3.03
C PHE A 161 7.92 -0.14 4.09
N LEU A 162 8.43 -1.31 3.70
CA LEU A 162 8.92 -2.32 4.63
C LEU A 162 10.23 -1.90 5.31
N ASP A 163 11.07 -1.10 4.65
CA ASP A 163 12.29 -0.55 5.26
C ASP A 163 11.99 0.50 6.36
N LEU A 164 10.80 1.11 6.34
CA LEU A 164 10.39 2.18 7.27
C LEU A 164 9.52 1.70 8.45
N VAL A 165 9.00 0.47 8.40
CA VAL A 165 8.08 -0.11 9.40
C VAL A 165 8.79 -1.16 10.23
#